data_AF-A0A942BCJ8-F1
#
_entry.id   AF-A0A942BCJ8-F1
#
_cell.length_a   1.000
_cell.length_b   1.000
_cell.length_c   1.000
_cell.angle_alpha   90.00
_cell.angle_beta   90.00
_cell.angle_gamma   90.00
#
_symmetry.space_group_name_H-M   'P 1'
#
loop_
_entity.id
_entity.type
_entity.pdbx_description
1 polymer ?
#
loop_
_entity_poly.entity_id
_entity_poly.type
_entity_poly.pdbx_seq_one_letter_code
_entity_poly.pdbx_strand_id
1 'polypeptide(L)'
;MSTAERFRRVREDHSRETAEDYVELIQALTVENGEARAVDLATRLGVSQVTVTKTIQRLVRDGLVTSQPYRAVFLTEEGRRLADESRRRHEIVVGFLLALGVGEQTAET
;
A
#
# COMPACT_ATOMS: atom_id res chain seq x y z
N MET A 1 29.75 -4.95 4.14
CA MET A 1 28.75 -4.33 3.26
C MET A 1 29.27 -2.97 2.82
N SER A 2 29.26 -2.71 1.52
CA SER A 2 29.63 -1.42 0.94
C SER A 2 28.53 -0.37 1.22
N THR A 3 28.92 0.88 1.41
CA THR A 3 27.99 2.02 1.58
C THR A 3 26.94 2.08 0.45
N ALA A 4 27.31 1.71 -0.77
CA ALA A 4 26.39 1.68 -1.92
C ALA A 4 25.31 0.59 -1.80
N GLU A 5 25.64 -0.56 -1.21
CA GLU A 5 24.68 -1.66 -1.00
C GLU A 5 23.65 -1.28 0.06
N ARG A 6 24.07 -0.59 1.13
CA ARG A 6 23.17 -0.09 2.17
C ARG A 6 22.13 0.88 1.60
N PHE A 7 22.55 1.84 0.78
CA PHE A 7 21.63 2.79 0.16
C PHE A 7 20.66 2.13 -0.83
N ARG A 8 21.08 1.07 -1.51
CA ARG A 8 20.20 0.32 -2.42
C ARG A 8 19.07 -0.35 -1.63
N ARG A 9 19.42 -1.08 -0.57
CA ARG A 9 18.46 -1.79 0.28
C ARG A 9 17.40 -0.87 0.85
N VAL A 10 17.79 0.29 1.41
CA VAL A 10 16.83 1.27 1.97
C VAL A 10 15.83 1.75 0.92
N ARG A 11 16.27 1.97 -0.33
CA ARG A 11 15.36 2.38 -1.41
C ARG A 11 14.42 1.26 -1.84
N GLU A 12 14.88 0.01 -1.85
CA GLU A 12 14.07 -1.16 -2.16
C GLU A 12 13.00 -1.39 -1.09
N ASP A 13 13.38 -1.32 0.18
CA ASP A 13 12.47 -1.46 1.32
C ASP A 13 11.38 -0.37 1.27
N HIS A 14 11.77 0.89 1.07
CA HIS A 14 10.80 2.00 0.97
C HIS A 14 9.91 1.90 -0.27
N SER A 15 10.43 1.39 -1.40
CA SER A 15 9.61 1.17 -2.59
C SER A 15 8.57 0.07 -2.40
N ARG A 16 8.92 -0.98 -1.63
CA ARG A 16 7.99 -2.05 -1.25
C ARG A 16 6.92 -1.56 -0.30
N GLU A 17 7.30 -0.86 0.76
CA GLU A 17 6.38 -0.20 1.71
C GLU A 17 5.36 0.65 0.94
N THR A 18 5.83 1.54 0.07
CA THR A 18 4.93 2.37 -0.75
C THR A 18 3.98 1.53 -1.63
N ALA A 19 4.43 0.38 -2.14
CA ALA A 19 3.57 -0.47 -2.95
C ALA A 19 2.49 -1.15 -2.10
N GLU A 20 2.88 -1.69 -0.95
CA GLU A 20 2.01 -2.31 0.06
C GLU A 20 0.92 -1.32 0.52
N ASP A 21 1.31 -0.09 0.90
CA ASP A 21 0.38 0.98 1.31
C ASP A 21 -0.68 1.30 0.24
N TYR A 22 -0.25 1.42 -1.02
CA TYR A 22 -1.15 1.76 -2.11
C TYR A 22 -2.11 0.62 -2.43
N VAL A 23 -1.64 -0.62 -2.50
CA VAL A 23 -2.54 -1.74 -2.83
C VAL A 23 -3.56 -1.98 -1.73
N GLU A 24 -3.15 -1.86 -0.46
CA GLU A 24 -4.07 -1.94 0.68
C GLU A 24 -5.14 -0.85 0.63
N LEU A 25 -4.72 0.40 0.40
CA LEU A 25 -5.65 1.51 0.37
C LEU A 25 -6.61 1.43 -0.83
N ILE A 26 -6.13 1.00 -2.00
CA ILE A 26 -6.98 0.76 -3.17
C ILE A 26 -8.00 -0.34 -2.85
N GLN A 27 -7.58 -1.43 -2.18
CA GLN A 27 -8.50 -2.49 -1.77
C GLN A 27 -9.57 -1.95 -0.81
N ALA A 28 -9.17 -1.19 0.21
CA ALA A 28 -10.07 -0.61 1.20
C ALA A 28 -11.10 0.32 0.54
N LEU A 29 -10.66 1.24 -0.31
CA LEU A 29 -11.56 2.16 -1.04
C LEU A 29 -12.48 1.42 -2.01
N THR A 30 -12.00 0.35 -2.64
CA THR A 30 -12.84 -0.48 -3.53
C THR A 30 -13.94 -1.18 -2.75
N VAL A 31 -13.65 -1.67 -1.54
CA VAL A 31 -14.66 -2.29 -0.66
C VAL A 31 -15.64 -1.25 -0.12
N GLU A 32 -15.16 -0.08 0.27
CA GLU A 32 -15.97 0.99 0.88
C GLU A 32 -16.88 1.69 -0.14
N ASN A 33 -16.34 2.04 -1.31
CA ASN A 33 -16.97 2.95 -2.28
C ASN A 33 -17.23 2.31 -3.65
N GLY A 34 -16.83 1.05 -3.86
CA GLY A 34 -16.90 0.36 -5.16
C GLY A 34 -15.78 0.72 -6.14
N GLU A 35 -15.04 1.80 -5.91
CA GLU A 35 -13.90 2.22 -6.73
C GLU A 35 -12.87 3.03 -5.94
N ALA A 36 -11.61 2.98 -6.36
CA ALA A 36 -10.56 3.85 -5.84
C ALA A 36 -10.21 4.95 -6.85
N ARG A 37 -10.22 6.21 -6.44
CA ARG A 37 -9.81 7.34 -7.30
C ARG A 37 -8.52 7.97 -6.78
N ALA A 38 -7.72 8.52 -7.70
CA ALA A 38 -6.47 9.20 -7.36
C ALA A 38 -6.65 10.36 -6.36
N VAL A 39 -7.80 11.04 -6.39
CA VAL A 39 -8.16 12.09 -5.43
C VAL A 39 -8.28 11.55 -4.01
N ASP A 40 -8.94 10.42 -3.83
CA ASP A 40 -9.15 9.80 -2.52
C ASP A 40 -7.84 9.22 -1.98
N LEU A 41 -7.04 8.62 -2.86
CA LEU A 41 -5.68 8.15 -2.53
C LEU A 41 -4.80 9.30 -2.06
N ALA A 42 -4.80 10.45 -2.76
CA ALA A 42 -4.01 11.62 -2.39
C ALA A 42 -4.41 12.15 -1.00
N THR A 43 -5.72 12.25 -0.76
CA THR A 43 -6.25 12.71 0.52
C THR A 43 -5.93 11.75 1.67
N ARG A 44 -6.15 10.44 1.51
CA ARG A 44 -5.90 9.47 2.60
C ARG A 44 -4.42 9.24 2.88
N LEU A 45 -3.55 9.29 1.86
CA LEU A 45 -2.10 9.14 2.04
C LEU A 45 -1.39 10.46 2.40
N GLY A 46 -2.10 11.60 2.39
CA GLY A 46 -1.51 12.90 2.70
C GLY A 46 -0.43 13.36 1.71
N VAL A 47 -0.50 12.93 0.45
CA VAL A 47 0.48 13.26 -0.60
C VAL A 47 -0.15 14.02 -1.77
N SER A 48 0.68 14.66 -2.59
CA SER A 48 0.19 15.37 -3.77
C SER A 48 -0.41 14.43 -4.81
N GLN A 49 -1.40 14.92 -5.57
CA GLN A 49 -1.96 14.26 -6.76
C GLN A 49 -0.89 13.83 -7.78
N VAL A 50 0.16 14.65 -7.92
CA VAL A 50 1.28 14.36 -8.82
C VAL A 50 2.08 13.15 -8.31
N THR A 51 2.28 13.05 -7.00
CA THR A 51 2.92 11.88 -6.36
C THR A 51 2.09 10.63 -6.61
N VAL A 52 0.78 10.67 -6.32
CA VAL A 52 -0.13 9.54 -6.54
C VAL A 52 -0.11 9.08 -8.00
N THR A 53 -0.20 10.01 -8.95
CA THR A 53 -0.18 9.69 -10.38
C THR A 53 1.12 8.98 -10.77
N LYS A 54 2.28 9.47 -10.30
CA LYS A 54 3.58 8.85 -10.56
C LYS A 54 3.67 7.45 -9.94
N THR A 55 3.17 7.28 -8.73
CA THR A 55 3.16 5.99 -8.04
C THR A 55 2.23 5.00 -8.73
N ILE A 56 1.01 5.39 -9.10
CA ILE A 56 0.09 4.53 -9.88
C ILE A 56 0.76 4.11 -11.19
N GLN A 57 1.38 5.02 -11.94
CA GLN A 57 2.10 4.67 -13.16
C GLN A 57 3.22 3.66 -12.91
N ARG A 58 3.90 3.73 -11.76
CA ARG A 58 4.88 2.72 -11.35
C ARG A 58 4.21 1.38 -11.07
N LEU A 59 3.16 1.37 -10.26
CA LEU A 59 2.43 0.14 -9.92
C LEU A 59 1.79 -0.54 -11.15
N VAL A 60 1.39 0.23 -12.16
CA VAL A 60 0.96 -0.30 -13.47
C VAL A 60 2.12 -1.01 -14.17
N ARG A 61 3.31 -0.42 -14.19
CA ARG A 61 4.51 -1.08 -14.77
C ARG A 61 4.91 -2.33 -13.99
N ASP A 62 4.70 -2.32 -12.68
CA ASP A 62 4.99 -3.45 -11.80
C ASP A 62 3.88 -4.53 -11.84
N GLY A 63 2.80 -4.29 -12.60
CA GLY A 63 1.70 -5.25 -12.80
C GLY A 63 0.76 -5.40 -11.62
N LEU A 64 0.78 -4.48 -10.64
CA LEU A 64 -0.02 -4.54 -9.42
C LEU A 64 -1.39 -3.87 -9.58
N VAL A 65 -1.50 -2.89 -10.47
CA VAL A 65 -2.76 -2.16 -10.69
C VAL A 65 -3.02 -1.94 -12.18
N THR A 66 -4.29 -1.69 -12.50
CA THR A 66 -4.73 -1.17 -13.80
C THR A 66 -5.41 0.17 -13.59
N SER A 67 -5.15 1.11 -14.48
CA SER A 67 -5.73 2.45 -14.43
C SER A 67 -5.77 3.04 -15.84
N GLN A 68 -6.85 3.74 -16.16
CA GLN A 68 -6.88 4.65 -17.30
C GLN A 68 -6.77 6.10 -16.80
N PRO A 69 -6.30 7.05 -17.64
CA PRO A 69 -6.25 8.46 -17.27
C PRO A 69 -7.61 8.95 -16.75
N TYR A 70 -7.60 9.64 -15.60
CA TYR A 70 -8.79 10.21 -14.95
C TYR A 70 -9.90 9.21 -14.59
N ARG A 71 -9.59 7.91 -14.51
CA ARG A 71 -10.54 6.86 -14.12
C ARG A 71 -10.19 6.24 -12.77
N ALA A 72 -11.09 5.39 -12.29
CA ALA A 72 -10.83 4.50 -11.17
C ALA A 72 -9.60 3.61 -11.39
N VAL A 73 -8.92 3.32 -10.29
CA VAL A 73 -7.77 2.42 -10.19
C VAL A 73 -8.26 1.09 -9.64
N PHE A 74 -7.87 -0.01 -10.29
CA PHE A 74 -8.24 -1.36 -9.87
C PHE A 74 -7.00 -2.20 -9.62
N LEU A 75 -7.03 -3.06 -8.60
CA LEU A 75 -5.99 -4.06 -8.38
C LEU A 75 -6.02 -5.11 -9.49
N THR A 76 -4.85 -5.56 -9.92
CA THR A 76 -4.71 -6.84 -10.61
C THR A 76 -4.81 -7.98 -9.60
N GLU A 77 -4.78 -9.21 -10.08
CA GLU A 77 -4.68 -10.38 -9.20
C GLU A 77 -3.42 -10.33 -8.32
N GLU A 78 -2.28 -9.96 -8.91
CA GLU A 78 -1.02 -9.81 -8.16
C GLU A 78 -1.09 -8.67 -7.13
N GLY A 79 -1.74 -7.55 -7.47
CA GLY A 79 -1.96 -6.46 -6.52
C GLY A 79 -2.86 -6.86 -5.36
N ARG A 80 -3.91 -7.63 -5.63
CA ARG A 80 -4.82 -8.17 -4.60
C ARG A 80 -4.07 -9.13 -3.68
N ARG A 81 -3.27 -10.04 -4.24
CA ARG A 81 -2.44 -10.96 -3.46
C ARG A 81 -1.45 -10.22 -2.55
N LEU A 82 -0.82 -9.17 -3.05
CA LEU A 82 0.08 -8.33 -2.24
C LEU A 82 -0.66 -7.62 -1.09
N ALA A 83 -1.84 -7.06 -1.38
CA ALA A 83 -2.67 -6.40 -0.36
C ALA A 83 -3.10 -7.39 0.73
N ASP A 84 -3.55 -8.59 0.35
CA ASP A 84 -3.96 -9.63 1.28
C ASP A 84 -2.78 -10.15 2.13
N GLU A 85 -1.60 -10.32 1.52
CA GLU A 85 -0.39 -10.71 2.26
C GLU A 85 0.06 -9.64 3.26
N SER A 86 -0.04 -8.36 2.87
CA SER A 86 0.28 -7.23 3.73
C SER A 86 -0.68 -7.13 4.91
N ARG A 87 -1.98 -7.19 4.65
CA ARG A 87 -3.03 -7.23 5.68
C ARG A 87 -2.81 -8.39 6.64
N ARG A 88 -2.54 -9.59 6.12
CA ARG A 88 -2.28 -10.78 6.95
C ARG A 88 -1.06 -10.61 7.86
N ARG A 89 0.03 -10.01 7.36
CA ARG A 89 1.21 -9.73 8.20
C ARG A 89 0.87 -8.75 9.32
N HIS A 90 0.10 -7.70 9.01
CA HIS A 90 -0.36 -6.74 10.00
C HIS A 90 -1.21 -7.44 11.09
N GLU A 91 -2.23 -8.21 10.71
CA GLU A 91 -3.09 -8.95 11.64
C GLU A 91 -2.31 -9.90 12.57
N ILE A 92 -1.27 -10.57 12.05
CA ILE A 92 -0.39 -11.42 12.86
C ILE A 92 0.31 -10.60 13.95
N VAL A 93 0.85 -9.42 13.60
CA VAL A 93 1.54 -8.54 14.54
C VAL A 93 0.57 -7.99 15.57
N VAL A 94 -0.60 -7.50 15.14
CA VAL A 94 -1.67 -7.02 16.03
C VAL A 94 -2.06 -8.12 17.02
N GLY A 95 -2.37 -9.32 16.53
CA GLY A 95 -2.75 -10.46 17.37
C GLY A 95 -1.65 -10.86 18.37
N PHE A 96 -0.39 -10.79 17.95
CA PHE A 96 0.74 -11.02 18.85
C PHE A 96 0.83 -9.95 19.96
N LEU A 97 0.70 -8.67 19.62
CA LEU A 97 0.74 -7.57 20.59
C LEU A 97 -0.43 -7.64 21.59
N LEU A 98 -1.64 -7.93 21.10
CA LEU A 98 -2.81 -8.16 21.96
C LEU A 98 -2.58 -9.33 22.93
N ALA A 99 -1.97 -10.42 22.47
CA ALA A 99 -1.63 -11.57 23.32
C ALA A 99 -0.59 -11.23 24.41
N LEU A 100 0.24 -10.20 24.19
CA LEU A 100 1.16 -9.66 25.20
C LEU A 100 0.48 -8.68 26.18
N GLY A 101 -0.81 -8.38 26.01
CA GLY A 101 -1.56 -7.45 26.84
C GLY A 101 -1.43 -5.99 26.43
N VAL A 102 -0.92 -5.71 25.22
CA VAL A 102 -0.97 -4.36 24.64
C VAL A 102 -2.44 -4.00 24.36
N GLY A 103 -2.85 -2.78 24.72
CA GLY A 103 -4.21 -2.32 24.47
C GLY A 103 -4.53 -2.23 22.97
N GLU A 104 -5.78 -2.48 22.60
CA GLU A 104 -6.26 -2.56 21.21
C GLU A 104 -5.86 -1.36 20.36
N GLN A 105 -6.09 -0.14 20.87
CA GLN A 105 -5.72 1.09 20.17
C GLN A 105 -4.21 1.18 19.89
N THR A 106 -3.37 0.65 20.78
CA THR A 106 -1.91 0.65 20.61
C THR A 106 -1.44 -0.49 19.70
N ALA A 107 -2.16 -1.60 19.64
CA ALA A 107 -1.83 -2.73 18.77
C ALA A 107 -2.13 -2.45 17.29
N GLU A 108 -3.18 -1.66 17.01
CA GLU A 108 -3.67 -1.31 15.66
C GLU A 108 -2.95 -0.12 15.00
N THR A 109 -2.11 0.60 15.74
CA THR A 109 -1.38 1.79 15.25
C THR A 109 -0.02 1.41 14.68
#